data_AF-A0A3D8TWK6-F1
#
_entry.id   AF-A0A3D8TWK6-F1
#
_cell.length_a   1.000
_cell.length_b   1.000
_cell.length_c   1.000
_cell.angle_alpha   90.00
_cell.angle_beta   90.00
_cell.angle_gamma   90.00
#
_symmetry.space_group_name_H-M   'P 1'
#
loop_
_entity.id
_entity.type
_entity.pdbx_description
1 polymer ?
#
loop_
_entity_poly.entity_id
_entity_poly.type
_entity_poly.pdbx_seq_one_letter_code
_entity_poly.pdbx_strand_id
1 'polypeptide(L)'
;MSTVEATDKESRAVARARKKADRIRDKHANDLPRSMQPSALVKTITIVVLVFALIYFLFPIYWAIIASTKTPSQMTGSNGLWFAVGLSDLPAAIAKNYGTLIGWTRGQFWRWVLNSLIYSGVSALVGTLVAVMAGYATAKFNFKGKNLAIGVIMGCMLM
;
A
#
# COMPACT_ATOMS: atom_id res chain seq x y z
N MET A 1 -59.61 -19.76 2.01
CA MET A 1 -58.36 -19.91 1.21
C MET A 1 -57.79 -18.56 0.78
N SER A 2 -58.59 -17.65 0.19
CA SER A 2 -58.15 -16.34 -0.36
C SER A 2 -57.58 -15.34 0.67
N THR A 3 -58.11 -15.31 1.90
CA THR A 3 -57.69 -14.34 2.93
C THR A 3 -56.30 -14.63 3.51
N VAL A 4 -55.92 -15.91 3.63
CA VAL A 4 -54.62 -16.34 4.19
C VAL A 4 -53.47 -16.08 3.21
N GLU A 5 -53.70 -16.29 1.90
CA GLU A 5 -52.73 -15.95 0.86
C GLU A 5 -52.49 -14.43 0.74
N ALA A 6 -53.53 -13.62 0.95
CA ALA A 6 -53.41 -12.17 0.95
C ALA A 6 -52.54 -11.68 2.12
N THR A 7 -52.76 -12.22 3.32
CA THR A 7 -51.97 -11.89 4.53
C THR A 7 -50.51 -12.33 4.42
N ASP A 8 -50.24 -13.50 3.82
CA ASP A 8 -48.86 -13.96 3.59
C ASP A 8 -48.11 -13.08 2.58
N LYS A 9 -48.77 -12.66 1.48
CA LYS A 9 -48.17 -11.73 0.51
C LYS A 9 -47.85 -10.37 1.13
N GLU A 10 -48.75 -9.84 1.96
CA GLU A 10 -48.57 -8.57 2.65
C GLU A 10 -47.42 -8.63 3.66
N SER A 11 -47.32 -9.73 4.42
CA SER A 11 -46.22 -9.95 5.38
C SER A 11 -44.84 -10.03 4.69
N ARG A 12 -44.76 -10.69 3.52
CA ARG A 12 -43.54 -10.76 2.70
C ARG A 12 -43.18 -9.41 2.11
N ALA A 13 -44.17 -8.60 1.70
CA ALA A 13 -43.94 -7.25 1.21
C ALA A 13 -43.36 -6.33 2.30
N VAL A 14 -43.92 -6.39 3.51
CA VAL A 14 -43.43 -5.64 4.67
C VAL A 14 -42.01 -6.08 5.08
N ALA A 15 -41.74 -7.39 5.09
CA ALA A 15 -40.40 -7.92 5.38
C ALA A 15 -39.35 -7.47 4.36
N ARG A 16 -39.71 -7.42 3.07
CA ARG A 16 -38.84 -6.90 2.00
C ARG A 16 -38.60 -5.39 2.14
N ALA A 17 -39.63 -4.63 2.51
CA ALA A 17 -39.52 -3.20 2.75
C ALA A 17 -38.58 -2.89 3.94
N ARG A 18 -38.69 -3.64 5.04
CA ARG A 18 -37.78 -3.53 6.20
C ARG A 18 -36.34 -3.87 5.82
N LYS A 19 -36.09 -5.00 5.15
CA LYS A 19 -34.74 -5.34 4.65
C LYS A 19 -34.15 -4.27 3.73
N LYS A 20 -34.98 -3.64 2.90
CA LYS A 20 -34.53 -2.55 2.01
C LYS A 20 -34.19 -1.29 2.82
N ALA A 21 -34.99 -0.96 3.83
CA ALA A 21 -34.74 0.17 4.72
C ALA A 21 -33.47 -0.03 5.57
N ASP A 22 -33.27 -1.23 6.12
CA ASP A 22 -32.06 -1.57 6.87
C ASP A 22 -30.81 -1.47 5.99
N ARG A 23 -30.88 -2.00 4.76
CA ARG A 23 -29.78 -1.88 3.79
C ARG A 23 -29.44 -0.43 3.44
N ILE A 24 -30.45 0.45 3.34
CA ILE A 24 -30.24 1.88 3.09
C ILE A 24 -29.61 2.53 4.32
N ARG A 25 -30.10 2.23 5.53
CA ARG A 25 -29.57 2.74 6.80
C ARG A 25 -28.11 2.33 7.01
N ASP A 26 -27.78 1.06 6.76
CA ASP A 26 -26.42 0.54 6.87
C ASP A 26 -25.48 1.18 5.85
N LYS A 27 -25.98 1.48 4.64
CA LYS A 27 -25.21 2.18 3.61
C LYS A 27 -24.89 3.62 4.00
N HIS A 28 -25.79 4.28 4.74
CA HIS A 28 -25.62 5.64 5.23
C HIS A 28 -25.03 5.72 6.65
N ALA A 29 -24.85 4.59 7.34
CA ALA A 29 -24.34 4.56 8.72
C ALA A 29 -22.90 5.07 8.85
N ASN A 30 -22.12 4.95 7.78
CA ASN A 30 -20.73 5.43 7.67
C ASN A 30 -20.60 6.71 6.82
N ASP A 31 -21.71 7.32 6.40
CA ASP A 31 -21.64 8.56 5.66
C ASP A 31 -21.33 9.72 6.62
N LEU A 32 -20.33 10.51 6.26
CA LEU A 32 -20.01 11.75 6.96
C LEU A 32 -21.24 12.68 6.99
N PRO A 33 -21.41 13.48 8.06
CA PRO A 33 -22.46 14.50 8.12
C PRO A 33 -22.47 15.31 6.83
N ARG A 34 -23.65 15.63 6.29
CA ARG A 34 -23.80 16.34 5.00
C ARG A 34 -22.96 17.63 4.89
N SER A 35 -22.62 18.26 6.02
CA SER A 35 -21.73 19.44 6.09
C SER A 35 -20.25 19.15 5.85
N MET A 36 -19.79 17.91 6.06
CA MET A 36 -18.42 17.45 5.82
C MET A 36 -18.25 16.68 4.50
N GLN A 37 -19.33 16.45 3.74
CA GLN A 37 -19.21 15.75 2.47
C GLN A 37 -18.51 16.65 1.45
N PRO A 38 -17.31 16.28 0.96
CA PRO A 38 -16.64 17.07 -0.06
C PRO A 38 -17.50 17.10 -1.33
N SER A 39 -17.57 18.27 -1.97
CA SER A 39 -18.26 18.40 -3.26
C SER A 39 -17.76 17.33 -4.24
N ALA A 40 -18.65 16.78 -5.07
CA ALA A 40 -18.31 15.73 -6.03
C ALA A 40 -17.14 16.14 -6.93
N LEU A 41 -17.00 17.44 -7.21
CA LEU A 41 -15.88 18.04 -7.94
C LEU A 41 -14.57 17.90 -7.16
N VAL A 42 -14.55 18.26 -5.87
CA VAL A 42 -13.36 18.13 -5.01
C VAL A 42 -12.94 16.67 -4.93
N LYS A 43 -13.89 15.75 -4.71
CA LYS A 43 -13.60 14.31 -4.68
C LYS A 43 -12.97 13.83 -6.00
N THR A 44 -13.51 14.29 -7.14
CA THR A 44 -12.99 13.92 -8.46
C THR A 44 -11.58 14.46 -8.67
N ILE A 45 -11.34 15.73 -8.33
CA ILE A 45 -10.00 16.34 -8.40
C ILE A 45 -9.02 15.61 -7.50
N THR A 46 -9.40 15.32 -6.25
CA THR A 46 -8.57 14.55 -5.31
C THR A 46 -8.19 13.19 -5.91
N ILE A 47 -9.16 12.44 -6.47
CA ILE A 47 -8.88 11.15 -7.10
C ILE A 47 -7.93 11.32 -8.28
N VAL A 48 -8.16 12.30 -9.16
CA VAL A 48 -7.29 12.56 -10.32
C VAL A 48 -5.86 12.85 -9.86
N VAL A 49 -5.69 13.74 -8.88
CA VAL A 49 -4.38 14.07 -8.30
C VAL A 49 -3.72 12.83 -7.69
N LEU A 50 -4.46 12.02 -6.92
CA LEU A 50 -3.95 10.79 -6.34
C LEU A 50 -3.52 9.77 -7.41
N VAL A 51 -4.26 9.67 -8.52
CA VAL A 51 -3.90 8.80 -9.65
C VAL A 51 -2.62 9.28 -10.33
N PHE A 52 -2.49 10.59 -10.58
CA PHE A 52 -1.24 11.15 -11.12
C PHE A 52 -0.06 10.94 -10.17
N ALA A 53 -0.25 11.16 -8.87
CA ALA A 53 0.77 10.90 -7.85
C ALA A 53 1.17 9.41 -7.85
N LEU A 54 0.19 8.50 -7.91
CA LEU A 54 0.43 7.07 -8.01
C LEU A 54 1.27 6.72 -9.24
N ILE A 55 0.88 7.21 -10.42
CA ILE A 55 1.64 6.98 -11.66
C ILE A 55 3.07 7.51 -11.52
N TYR A 56 3.23 8.71 -10.96
CA TYR A 56 4.54 9.33 -10.73
C TYR A 56 5.43 8.47 -9.83
N PHE A 57 4.91 7.96 -8.71
CA PHE A 57 5.67 7.09 -7.80
C PHE A 57 5.93 5.69 -8.36
N LEU A 58 5.04 5.16 -9.21
CA LEU A 58 5.23 3.85 -9.85
C LEU A 58 6.15 3.92 -11.06
N PHE A 59 6.27 5.07 -11.72
CA PHE A 59 7.12 5.26 -12.90
C PHE A 59 8.57 4.78 -12.71
N PRO A 60 9.31 5.17 -11.64
CA PRO A 60 10.68 4.68 -11.43
C PRO A 60 10.74 3.16 -11.20
N ILE A 61 9.72 2.57 -10.55
CA ILE A 61 9.64 1.11 -10.35
C ILE A 61 9.42 0.40 -11.69
N TYR A 62 8.47 0.89 -12.49
CA TYR A 62 8.22 0.40 -13.84
C TYR A 62 9.50 0.44 -14.69
N TRP A 63 10.22 1.56 -14.66
CA TRP A 63 11.46 1.72 -15.40
C TRP A 63 12.55 0.78 -14.90
N ALA A 64 12.70 0.60 -13.58
CA ALA A 64 13.67 -0.33 -13.00
C ALA A 64 13.42 -1.78 -13.45
N ILE A 65 12.15 -2.20 -13.55
CA ILE A 65 11.77 -3.52 -14.07
C ILE A 65 12.25 -3.66 -15.52
N ILE A 66 11.95 -2.69 -16.39
CA ILE A 66 12.39 -2.72 -17.79
C ILE A 66 13.91 -2.73 -17.88
N ALA A 67 14.59 -1.84 -17.14
CA ALA A 67 16.05 -1.75 -17.14
C ALA A 67 16.71 -3.07 -16.73
N SER A 68 16.14 -3.79 -15.75
CA SER A 68 16.66 -5.10 -15.31
C SER A 68 16.64 -6.18 -16.40
N THR A 69 15.81 -6.02 -17.44
CA THR A 69 15.71 -6.95 -18.58
C THR A 69 16.66 -6.62 -19.74
N LYS A 70 17.35 -5.48 -19.70
CA LYS A 70 18.21 -4.99 -20.79
C LYS A 70 19.69 -5.25 -20.51
N THR A 71 20.44 -5.54 -21.57
CA THR A 71 21.90 -5.54 -21.55
C THR A 71 22.45 -4.10 -21.66
N PRO A 72 23.72 -3.83 -21.26
CA PRO A 72 24.29 -2.48 -21.33
C PRO A 72 24.20 -1.81 -22.71
N SER A 73 24.39 -2.56 -23.79
CA SER A 73 24.25 -2.05 -25.16
C SER A 73 22.79 -1.76 -25.55
N GLN A 74 21.83 -2.53 -25.02
CA GLN A 74 20.41 -2.28 -25.23
C GLN A 74 19.89 -1.08 -24.44
N MET A 75 20.56 -0.68 -23.35
CA MET A 75 20.15 0.51 -22.59
C MET A 75 20.32 1.81 -23.41
N THR A 76 21.32 1.87 -24.29
CA THR A 76 21.60 3.05 -25.13
C THR A 76 21.08 2.91 -26.57
N GLY A 77 20.88 1.68 -27.06
CA GLY A 77 20.47 1.41 -28.44
C GLY A 77 19.00 1.03 -28.66
N SER A 78 18.18 0.92 -27.61
CA SER A 78 16.77 0.51 -27.72
C SER A 78 15.79 1.53 -27.10
N ASN A 79 14.49 1.34 -27.31
CA ASN A 79 13.45 2.24 -26.80
C ASN A 79 13.53 2.40 -25.27
N GLY A 80 13.71 3.62 -24.77
CA GLY A 80 13.93 3.90 -23.34
C GLY A 80 12.76 3.56 -22.39
N LEU A 81 11.53 3.46 -22.91
CA LEU A 81 10.31 3.22 -22.10
C LEU A 81 9.67 1.84 -22.33
N TRP A 82 10.30 0.98 -23.13
CA TRP A 82 9.79 -0.35 -23.47
C TRP A 82 10.87 -1.42 -23.43
N PHE A 83 10.45 -2.69 -23.43
CA PHE A 83 11.35 -3.84 -23.48
C PHE A 83 12.22 -3.83 -24.74
N ALA A 84 13.48 -4.28 -24.60
CA ALA A 84 14.42 -4.37 -25.74
C ALA A 84 14.28 -5.68 -26.53
N VAL A 85 13.56 -6.66 -25.98
CA VAL A 85 13.31 -7.99 -26.56
C VAL A 85 11.81 -8.25 -26.66
N GLY A 86 11.39 -9.17 -27.52
CA GLY A 86 9.99 -9.59 -27.61
C GLY A 86 9.49 -10.21 -26.31
N LEU A 87 8.18 -10.14 -26.04
CA LEU A 87 7.57 -10.67 -24.81
C LEU A 87 7.85 -12.17 -24.60
N SER A 88 7.99 -12.93 -25.69
CA SER A 88 8.35 -14.36 -25.66
C SER A 88 9.75 -14.63 -25.13
N ASP A 89 10.70 -13.72 -25.36
CA ASP A 89 12.11 -13.87 -25.00
C ASP A 89 12.46 -13.22 -23.65
N LEU A 90 11.49 -12.54 -23.03
CA LEU A 90 11.65 -11.86 -21.75
C LEU A 90 12.15 -12.80 -20.64
N PRO A 91 11.61 -14.03 -20.47
CA PRO A 91 12.11 -14.95 -19.45
C PRO A 91 13.58 -15.33 -19.65
N ALA A 92 13.99 -15.52 -20.91
CA ALA A 92 15.37 -15.86 -21.26
C ALA A 92 16.32 -14.67 -21.03
N ALA A 93 15.90 -13.45 -21.36
CA ALA A 93 16.66 -12.23 -21.10
C ALA A 93 16.88 -12.00 -19.59
N ILE A 94 15.82 -12.17 -18.79
CA ILE A 94 15.89 -12.09 -17.32
C ILE A 94 16.85 -13.16 -16.78
N ALA A 95 16.68 -14.41 -17.18
CA ALA A 95 17.54 -15.51 -16.73
C ALA A 95 19.03 -15.25 -17.05
N LYS A 96 19.31 -14.71 -18.24
CA LYS A 96 20.68 -14.35 -18.66
C LYS A 96 21.27 -13.22 -17.81
N ASN A 97 20.50 -12.17 -17.54
CA ASN A 97 20.97 -11.05 -16.72
C ASN A 97 21.22 -11.48 -15.27
N TYR A 98 20.32 -12.28 -14.69
CA TYR A 98 20.52 -12.86 -13.36
C TYR A 98 21.70 -13.83 -13.32
N GLY A 99 21.90 -14.65 -14.35
CA GLY A 99 23.08 -15.53 -14.47
C GLY A 99 24.39 -14.74 -14.51
N THR A 100 24.42 -13.64 -15.26
CA THR A 100 25.56 -12.71 -15.32
C THR A 100 25.83 -12.06 -13.96
N LEU A 101 24.77 -11.61 -13.27
CA LEU A 101 24.86 -11.02 -11.94
C LEU A 101 25.38 -12.01 -10.89
N ILE A 102 24.85 -13.23 -10.88
CA ILE A 102 25.28 -14.29 -9.95
C ILE A 102 26.74 -14.67 -10.24
N GLY A 103 27.14 -14.76 -11.51
CA GLY A 103 28.52 -15.00 -11.92
C GLY A 103 29.46 -13.89 -11.45
N TRP A 104 29.10 -12.63 -11.68
CA TRP A 104 29.89 -11.46 -11.28
C TRP A 104 30.04 -11.35 -9.75
N THR A 105 28.99 -11.66 -9.01
CA THR A 105 28.98 -11.67 -7.54
C THR A 105 29.59 -12.94 -6.92
N ARG A 106 30.16 -13.85 -7.71
CA ARG A 106 30.72 -15.14 -7.23
C ARG A 106 29.71 -15.97 -6.42
N GLY A 107 28.43 -15.94 -6.82
CA GLY A 107 27.34 -16.61 -6.12
C GLY A 107 26.87 -15.93 -4.83
N GLN A 108 27.43 -14.77 -4.46
CA GLN A 108 27.14 -14.13 -3.17
C GLN A 108 25.93 -13.20 -3.15
N PHE A 109 25.36 -12.88 -4.33
CA PHE A 109 24.21 -11.97 -4.45
C PHE A 109 23.08 -12.31 -3.47
N TRP A 110 22.61 -13.56 -3.45
CA TRP A 110 21.52 -13.97 -2.57
C TRP A 110 21.89 -13.94 -1.10
N ARG A 111 23.17 -14.14 -0.75
CA ARG A 111 23.63 -14.00 0.63
C ARG A 111 23.57 -12.54 1.08
N TRP A 112 23.90 -11.59 0.20
CA TRP A 112 23.76 -10.17 0.51
C TRP A 112 22.30 -9.75 0.65
N VAL A 113 21.42 -10.23 -0.24
CA VAL A 113 19.97 -10.01 -0.12
C VAL A 113 19.45 -10.55 1.21
N LEU A 114 19.83 -11.78 1.58
CA LEU A 114 19.43 -12.40 2.83
C LEU A 114 19.98 -11.64 4.05
N ASN A 115 21.24 -11.21 4.02
CA ASN A 115 21.82 -10.40 5.10
C ASN A 115 21.05 -9.09 5.30
N SER A 116 20.72 -8.39 4.21
CA SER A 116 19.93 -7.15 4.28
C SER A 116 18.53 -7.39 4.82
N LEU A 117 17.88 -8.50 4.43
CA LEU A 117 16.56 -8.87 4.94
C LEU A 117 16.61 -9.21 6.44
N ILE A 118 17.62 -9.97 6.88
CA ILE A 118 17.80 -10.31 8.30
C ILE A 118 18.09 -9.04 9.10
N TYR A 119 19.04 -8.22 8.64
CA TYR A 119 19.42 -7.00 9.35
C TYR A 119 18.25 -6.01 9.47
N SER A 120 17.55 -5.75 8.36
CA SER A 120 16.39 -4.85 8.38
C SER A 120 15.22 -5.43 9.17
N GLY A 121 14.94 -6.72 9.05
CA GLY A 121 13.86 -7.38 9.80
C GLY A 121 14.11 -7.40 11.30
N VAL A 122 15.32 -7.79 11.72
CA VAL A 122 15.70 -7.81 13.15
C VAL A 122 15.72 -6.40 13.72
N SER A 123 16.32 -5.43 13.02
CA SER A 123 16.34 -4.04 13.49
C SER A 123 14.95 -3.42 13.55
N ALA A 124 14.07 -3.69 12.57
CA ALA A 124 12.69 -3.23 12.62
C ALA A 124 11.92 -3.83 13.80
N LEU A 125 12.11 -5.13 14.08
CA LEU A 125 11.46 -5.80 15.21
C LEU A 125 11.94 -5.22 16.55
N VAL A 126 13.25 -5.18 16.77
CA VAL A 126 13.85 -4.66 18.01
C VAL A 126 13.51 -3.18 18.18
N GLY A 127 13.64 -2.39 17.12
CA GLY A 127 13.30 -0.97 17.12
C GLY A 127 11.83 -0.73 17.45
N THR A 128 10.91 -1.53 16.90
CA THR A 128 9.47 -1.43 17.19
C THR A 128 9.20 -1.79 18.65
N LEU A 129 9.79 -2.86 19.19
CA LEU A 129 9.62 -3.24 20.59
C LEU A 129 10.09 -2.13 21.54
N VAL A 130 11.27 -1.58 21.29
CA VAL A 130 11.82 -0.48 22.09
C VAL A 130 10.93 0.78 21.96
N ALA A 131 10.51 1.13 20.75
CA ALA A 131 9.63 2.26 20.51
C ALA A 131 8.28 2.12 21.23
N VAL A 132 7.68 0.92 21.22
CA VAL A 132 6.44 0.62 21.93
C VAL A 132 6.63 0.74 23.45
N MET A 133 7.73 0.19 24.01
CA MET A 133 8.02 0.31 25.44
C MET A 133 8.23 1.77 25.87
N ALA A 134 8.98 2.55 25.09
CA ALA A 134 9.21 3.97 25.35
C ALA A 134 7.93 4.81 25.20
N GLY A 135 7.14 4.53 24.16
CA GLY A 135 5.83 5.14 23.94
C GLY A 135 4.86 4.83 25.08
N TYR A 136 4.83 3.59 25.56
CA TYR A 136 4.02 3.19 26.71
C TYR A 136 4.47 3.92 27.99
N ALA A 137 5.77 3.97 28.24
CA ALA A 137 6.32 4.61 29.43
C ALA A 137 5.94 6.11 29.49
N THR A 138 6.10 6.81 28.37
CA THR A 138 5.76 8.25 28.23
C THR A 138 4.26 8.51 28.28
N ALA A 139 3.43 7.63 27.70
CA ALA A 139 1.98 7.77 27.71
C ALA A 139 1.35 7.50 29.08
N LYS A 140 1.80 6.44 29.78
CA LYS A 140 1.14 5.97 31.02
C LYS A 140 1.70 6.58 32.30
N PHE A 141 3.01 6.82 32.37
CA PHE A 141 3.66 7.29 33.61
C PHE A 141 3.98 8.78 33.57
N ASN A 142 4.04 9.39 34.76
CA ASN A 142 4.50 10.76 34.98
C ASN A 142 5.84 10.70 35.73
N PHE A 143 6.94 10.87 35.00
CA PHE A 143 8.30 10.84 35.54
C PHE A 143 9.02 12.18 35.31
N LYS A 144 10.00 12.50 36.17
CA LYS A 144 10.84 13.70 36.02
C LYS A 144 11.67 13.59 34.73
N GLY A 145 11.53 14.57 33.83
CA GLY A 145 12.20 14.59 32.52
C GLY A 145 11.33 14.17 31.32
N LYS A 146 10.06 13.79 31.53
CA LYS A 146 9.12 13.41 30.46
C LYS A 146 9.00 14.43 29.33
N ASN A 147 8.91 15.73 29.65
CA ASN A 147 8.77 16.79 28.64
C ASN A 147 10.03 16.94 27.79
N LEU A 148 11.23 16.69 28.36
CA LEU A 148 12.47 16.70 27.61
C LEU A 148 12.52 15.50 26.65
N ALA A 149 12.15 14.30 27.12
CA ALA A 149 12.08 13.11 26.27
C ALA A 149 11.12 13.30 25.09
N ILE A 150 9.92 13.84 25.34
CA ILE A 150 8.96 14.16 24.27
C ILE A 150 9.53 15.22 23.33
N GLY A 151 10.17 16.27 23.86
CA GLY A 151 10.80 17.32 23.06
C GLY A 151 11.90 16.80 22.14
N VAL A 152 12.74 15.89 22.62
CA VAL A 152 13.78 15.23 21.80
C VAL A 152 13.15 14.38 20.70
N ILE A 153 12.12 13.59 21.00
CA ILE A 153 11.43 12.76 19.99
C ILE A 153 10.84 13.64 18.89
N MET A 154 10.16 14.73 19.26
CA MET A 154 9.59 15.67 18.30
C MET A 154 10.66 16.38 17.47
N GLY A 155 11.79 16.75 18.08
CA GLY A 155 12.94 17.32 17.39
C GLY A 155 13.53 16.34 16.37
N CYS A 156 13.67 15.06 16.73
CA CYS A 156 14.13 14.02 15.81
C CYS A 156 13.18 13.76 14.64
N MET A 157 11.86 13.98 14.80
CA MET A 157 10.89 13.83 13.69
C MET A 157 10.90 15.02 12.72
N LEU A 158 11.38 16.19 13.16
CA LEU A 158 11.40 17.41 12.36
C LEU A 158 12.64 17.51 11.45
N MET A 159 13.74 16.83 11.80
CA MET A 159 14.93 16.71 10.95
C MET A 159 14.77 15.62 9.90
#